data_AF-A0A971HYZ7-F1
#
_entry.id   AF-A0A971HYZ7-F1
#
_cell.length_a   1.000
_cell.length_b   1.000
_cell.length_c   1.000
_cell.angle_alpha   90.00
_cell.angle_beta   90.00
_cell.angle_gamma   90.00
#
_symmetry.space_group_name_H-M   'P 1'
#
loop_
_entity.id
_entity.type
_entity.pdbx_description
1 polymer ?
#
loop_
_entity_poly.entity_id
_entity_poly.type
_entity_poly.pdbx_seq_one_letter_code
_entity_poly.pdbx_strand_id
1 'polypeptide(L)'
;KSMTAEETLLNHRLEKDNLEITETDLGEWIIQLRKEGPSHMVMPAIHLSRYQVADLFSDVTGQEQSNDIQRLVKVARRELRQKFAEADMGISGLNFAIAETGTIGIVTNEGNGRLTTTLPRVHVALAGIEKLCGTLDDALKALKVLTKNATGQALTSYVTWISGANECLTAPDQKKEMHIVFLDNGRSAMAKDPLFAQVLRCVRCGACANVCPVYRMVGGHQMGHIYIGAIGLILTYFFHGKEKAKNLVQNCINCEACKHVCVAGIDLPRLIKEVHARILEEDGHPLPSLLLAKLMKNRKLFHRFLRTAKVAQLPLTGGSSYIRHLPQIFAKDHGFRALPAIAEKPFRDRFQDLRPQVDNPKFRVALFSGCVQDFVYPEQLEAALKVLAAHDVQVEFPMDQSCCGLPLQMMGEKKAGIDVALQNIEAMAGEYDYIITLCASCASHLKHNYPFLLGEDHAQAKDFADKVIPFSAFLVDVVGVKSEVFEQTQTRATLHAPCHLCRGMNVVEQPRQLLALGGYEYAQADQEQVCCGFGGTYSAKFPAVSEQILQHKLTDAARTQAEVLVTECPGCVMQLRGGAKKNRSPFEVQHIAEVLADHLK
;
A
#
# COMPACT_ATOMS: atom_id res chain seq x y z
N LYS A 1 27.45 11.08 -2.54
CA LYS A 1 26.38 10.06 -2.43
C LYS A 1 26.12 9.62 -0.98
N SER A 2 25.14 10.24 -0.32
CA SER A 2 24.55 9.72 0.92
C SER A 2 23.12 10.24 1.08
N MET A 3 22.13 9.34 1.17
CA MET A 3 20.75 9.73 1.54
C MET A 3 20.69 10.40 2.92
N THR A 4 21.63 10.07 3.81
CA THR A 4 21.74 10.70 5.14
C THR A 4 22.28 12.12 5.03
N ALA A 5 23.12 12.44 4.04
CA ALA A 5 23.52 13.81 3.77
C ALA A 5 22.31 14.64 3.30
N GLU A 6 21.49 14.08 2.40
CA GLU A 6 20.24 14.68 1.94
C GLU A 6 19.24 14.88 3.09
N GLU A 7 19.10 13.89 3.99
CA GLU A 7 18.27 13.99 5.22
C GLU A 7 18.64 15.20 6.08
N THR A 8 19.92 15.52 6.16
CA THR A 8 20.44 16.65 6.96
C THR A 8 20.57 17.95 6.18
N LEU A 9 20.24 17.97 4.88
CA LEU A 9 20.49 19.08 3.96
C LEU A 9 21.96 19.53 3.98
N LEU A 10 22.89 18.58 4.16
CA LEU A 10 24.31 18.86 4.36
C LEU A 10 24.91 19.63 3.18
N ASN A 11 24.54 19.26 1.95
CA ASN A 11 25.04 19.93 0.75
C ASN A 11 24.70 21.43 0.78
N HIS A 12 23.44 21.78 1.02
CA HIS A 12 23.01 23.17 1.13
C HIS A 12 23.71 23.95 2.25
N ARG A 13 24.09 23.28 3.34
CA ARG A 13 24.84 23.92 4.42
C ARG A 13 26.27 24.21 3.99
N LEU A 14 26.96 23.23 3.44
CA LEU A 14 28.35 23.35 3.00
C LEU A 14 28.49 24.34 1.83
N GLU A 15 27.53 24.41 0.92
CA GLU A 15 27.47 25.42 -0.15
C GLU A 15 27.39 26.85 0.42
N LYS A 16 26.61 27.05 1.50
CA LYS A 16 26.54 28.35 2.20
C LYS A 16 27.85 28.73 2.88
N ASP A 17 28.67 27.74 3.23
CA ASP A 17 30.00 27.93 3.78
C ASP A 17 31.07 28.09 2.67
N ASN A 18 30.63 28.35 1.42
CA ASN A 18 31.45 28.56 0.21
C ASN A 18 32.31 27.35 -0.21
N LEU A 19 31.86 26.14 0.12
CA LEU A 19 32.48 24.92 -0.37
C LEU A 19 31.84 24.49 -1.70
N GLU A 20 32.68 24.02 -2.63
CA GLU A 20 32.20 23.41 -3.86
C GLU A 20 31.79 21.96 -3.59
N ILE A 21 30.55 21.60 -3.96
CA ILE A 21 30.00 20.27 -3.74
C ILE A 21 29.52 19.70 -5.05
N THR A 22 29.94 18.49 -5.35
CA THR A 22 29.49 17.75 -6.52
C THR A 22 28.95 16.40 -6.10
N GLU A 23 27.69 16.12 -6.42
CA GLU A 23 27.17 14.77 -6.29
C GLU A 23 27.83 13.83 -7.28
N THR A 24 28.23 12.67 -6.78
CA THR A 24 29.11 11.74 -7.50
C THR A 24 28.34 10.63 -8.17
N ASP A 25 27.05 10.47 -7.87
CA ASP A 25 26.17 9.51 -8.51
C ASP A 25 25.50 10.13 -9.71
N LEU A 26 25.38 9.40 -10.83
CA LEU A 26 24.81 9.97 -12.05
C LEU A 26 23.40 10.52 -11.83
N GLY A 27 22.54 9.77 -11.12
CA GLY A 27 21.18 10.18 -10.83
C GLY A 27 21.15 11.37 -9.88
N GLU A 28 21.96 11.34 -8.82
CA GLU A 28 22.06 12.44 -7.86
C GLU A 28 22.64 13.72 -8.50
N TRP A 29 23.61 13.58 -9.40
CA TRP A 29 24.19 14.71 -10.12
C TRP A 29 23.18 15.37 -11.05
N ILE A 30 22.39 14.58 -11.77
CA ILE A 30 21.31 15.10 -12.62
C ILE A 30 20.32 15.94 -11.79
N ILE A 31 19.88 15.45 -10.64
CA ILE A 31 18.94 16.21 -9.81
C ILE A 31 19.60 17.39 -9.10
N GLN A 32 20.89 17.30 -8.75
CA GLN A 32 21.67 18.43 -8.19
C GLN A 32 21.71 19.59 -9.19
N LEU A 33 22.01 19.30 -10.46
CA LEU A 33 22.00 20.29 -11.54
C LEU A 33 20.63 20.94 -11.73
N ARG A 34 19.56 20.18 -11.49
CA ARG A 34 18.17 20.66 -11.57
C ARG A 34 17.66 21.31 -10.28
N LYS A 35 18.42 21.22 -9.18
CA LYS A 35 18.01 21.67 -7.84
C LYS A 35 16.69 21.03 -7.38
N GLU A 36 16.55 19.74 -7.67
CA GLU A 36 15.39 18.91 -7.32
C GLU A 36 15.79 17.83 -6.32
N GLY A 37 14.85 17.36 -5.50
CA GLY A 37 15.06 16.21 -4.62
C GLY A 37 14.94 14.86 -5.36
N PRO A 38 15.40 13.75 -4.76
CA PRO A 38 15.34 12.44 -5.39
C PRO A 38 13.90 11.93 -5.48
N SER A 39 13.50 11.37 -6.63
CA SER A 39 12.19 10.72 -6.77
C SER A 39 12.23 9.23 -6.41
N HIS A 40 13.41 8.60 -6.31
CA HIS A 40 13.56 7.20 -5.92
C HIS A 40 14.88 6.93 -5.18
N MET A 41 14.88 6.11 -4.13
CA MET A 41 16.07 5.84 -3.29
C MET A 41 17.22 5.15 -4.05
N VAL A 42 16.92 4.37 -5.09
CA VAL A 42 17.94 3.63 -5.87
C VAL A 42 18.18 4.29 -7.23
N MET A 43 17.22 5.08 -7.73
CA MET A 43 17.24 5.68 -9.07
C MET A 43 16.76 7.13 -8.98
N PRO A 44 17.55 8.05 -8.40
CA PRO A 44 17.09 9.38 -7.99
C PRO A 44 16.37 10.18 -9.09
N ALA A 45 16.84 10.07 -10.32
CA ALA A 45 16.33 10.77 -11.49
C ALA A 45 15.31 9.96 -12.35
N ILE A 46 14.70 8.89 -11.81
CA ILE A 46 13.82 7.99 -12.60
C ILE A 46 12.60 8.69 -13.24
N HIS A 47 12.21 9.85 -12.72
CA HIS A 47 11.12 10.65 -13.26
C HIS A 47 11.50 11.45 -14.52
N LEU A 48 12.78 11.46 -14.91
CA LEU A 48 13.27 12.19 -16.08
C LEU A 48 13.45 11.25 -17.27
N SER A 49 13.02 11.71 -18.44
CA SER A 49 13.28 11.04 -19.70
C SER A 49 14.71 11.28 -20.19
N ARG A 50 15.23 10.38 -21.04
CA ARG A 50 16.53 10.56 -21.70
C ARG A 50 16.63 11.86 -22.51
N TYR A 51 15.51 12.39 -22.99
CA TYR A 51 15.45 13.64 -23.74
C TYR A 51 15.71 14.83 -22.81
N GLN A 52 15.01 14.89 -21.68
CA GLN A 52 15.23 15.95 -20.68
C GLN A 52 16.65 15.92 -20.10
N VAL A 53 17.24 14.74 -19.94
CA VAL A 53 18.65 14.61 -19.51
C VAL A 53 19.60 15.11 -20.60
N ALA A 54 19.31 14.87 -21.87
CA ALA A 54 20.12 15.38 -22.98
C ALA A 54 20.07 16.91 -23.09
N ASP A 55 18.88 17.50 -22.93
CA ASP A 55 18.72 18.96 -22.89
C ASP A 55 19.55 19.55 -21.74
N LEU A 56 19.41 18.98 -20.53
CA LEU A 56 20.19 19.40 -19.36
C LEU A 56 21.71 19.31 -19.59
N PHE A 57 22.20 18.22 -20.16
CA PHE A 57 23.63 18.08 -20.44
C PHE A 57 24.10 19.01 -21.57
N SER A 58 23.22 19.38 -22.49
CA SER A 58 23.53 20.38 -23.51
C SER A 58 23.76 21.75 -22.89
N ASP A 59 22.91 22.13 -21.93
CA ASP A 59 23.07 23.38 -21.16
C ASP A 59 24.37 23.38 -20.34
N VAL A 60 24.67 22.27 -19.66
CA VAL A 60 25.89 22.15 -18.83
C VAL A 60 27.16 22.20 -19.66
N THR A 61 27.18 21.55 -20.84
CA THR A 61 28.37 21.47 -21.69
C THR A 61 28.50 22.63 -22.68
N GLY A 62 27.44 23.43 -22.87
CA GLY A 62 27.35 24.46 -23.91
C GLY A 62 27.32 23.92 -25.34
N GLN A 63 27.06 22.62 -25.53
CA GLN A 63 27.05 21.94 -26.83
C GLN A 63 25.91 20.94 -26.88
N GLU A 64 25.24 20.83 -28.03
CA GLU A 64 24.13 19.89 -28.21
C GLU A 64 24.56 18.44 -27.95
N GLN A 65 23.87 17.78 -27.01
CA GLN A 65 24.12 16.40 -26.64
C GLN A 65 23.08 15.46 -27.24
N SER A 66 23.54 14.27 -27.63
CA SER A 66 22.67 13.21 -28.12
C SER A 66 21.81 12.61 -27.01
N ASN A 67 20.57 12.24 -27.32
CA ASN A 67 19.69 11.47 -26.42
C ASN A 67 20.05 9.97 -26.31
N ASP A 68 21.15 9.52 -26.93
CA ASP A 68 21.68 8.18 -26.76
C ASP A 68 22.25 7.99 -25.35
N ILE A 69 21.79 6.95 -24.65
CA ILE A 69 22.13 6.69 -23.24
C ILE A 69 23.64 6.52 -23.06
N GLN A 70 24.32 5.80 -23.96
CA GLN A 70 25.76 5.56 -23.82
C GLN A 70 26.57 6.85 -23.97
N ARG A 71 26.15 7.75 -24.87
CA ARG A 71 26.75 9.07 -25.01
C ARG A 71 26.50 9.95 -23.78
N LEU A 72 25.29 9.98 -23.25
CA LEU A 72 24.98 10.74 -22.03
C LEU A 72 25.83 10.28 -20.83
N VAL A 73 25.99 8.97 -20.62
CA VAL A 73 26.87 8.45 -19.56
C VAL A 73 28.33 8.87 -19.77
N LYS A 74 28.82 8.95 -21.02
CA LYS A 74 30.18 9.42 -21.31
C LYS A 74 30.37 10.89 -20.97
N VAL A 75 29.36 11.74 -21.20
CA VAL A 75 29.38 13.16 -20.81
C VAL A 75 29.55 13.25 -19.29
N ALA A 76 28.64 12.64 -18.53
CA ALA A 76 28.72 12.65 -17.07
C ALA A 76 30.05 12.11 -16.54
N ARG A 77 30.57 11.03 -17.15
CA ARG A 77 31.89 10.49 -16.79
C ARG A 77 32.99 11.52 -17.01
N ARG A 78 33.00 12.26 -18.13
CA ARG A 78 34.01 13.26 -18.41
C ARG A 78 33.97 14.40 -17.38
N GLU A 79 32.78 14.93 -17.11
CA GLU A 79 32.60 16.04 -16.18
C GLU A 79 32.96 15.63 -14.74
N LEU A 80 32.52 14.46 -14.28
CA LEU A 80 32.76 14.01 -12.90
C LEU A 80 34.20 13.52 -12.66
N ARG A 81 34.92 13.04 -13.69
CA ARG A 81 36.27 12.46 -13.53
C ARG A 81 37.25 13.44 -12.90
N GLN A 82 37.22 14.68 -13.35
CA GLN A 82 38.09 15.75 -12.84
C GLN A 82 37.75 16.06 -11.39
N LYS A 83 36.45 16.19 -11.07
CA LYS A 83 35.98 16.43 -9.69
C LYS A 83 36.43 15.35 -8.71
N PHE A 84 36.43 14.07 -9.10
CA PHE A 84 36.96 13.00 -8.24
C PHE A 84 38.47 13.13 -7.95
N ALA A 85 39.26 13.63 -8.90
CA ALA A 85 40.71 13.73 -8.76
C ALA A 85 41.14 14.95 -7.95
N GLU A 86 40.38 16.04 -8.03
CA GLU A 86 40.68 17.32 -7.38
C GLU A 86 40.05 17.45 -5.98
N ALA A 87 39.07 16.61 -5.63
CA ALA A 87 38.37 16.71 -4.36
C ALA A 87 39.27 16.50 -3.14
N ASP A 88 39.19 17.42 -2.18
CA ASP A 88 39.86 17.33 -0.88
C ASP A 88 39.23 16.26 0.03
N MET A 89 37.90 16.14 -0.03
CA MET A 89 37.10 15.32 0.88
C MET A 89 36.04 14.54 0.10
N GLY A 90 35.94 13.24 0.39
CA GLY A 90 34.87 12.37 -0.09
C GLY A 90 33.86 12.09 1.00
N ILE A 91 32.57 12.34 0.72
CA ILE A 91 31.46 11.99 1.61
C ILE A 91 30.70 10.80 1.01
N SER A 92 30.61 9.71 1.77
CA SER A 92 29.83 8.53 1.38
C SER A 92 28.80 8.15 2.43
N GLY A 93 27.70 7.55 1.98
CA GLY A 93 26.88 6.72 2.85
C GLY A 93 27.51 5.35 3.08
N LEU A 94 26.81 4.51 3.83
CA LEU A 94 27.08 3.07 3.96
C LEU A 94 25.75 2.30 4.06
N ASN A 95 25.79 1.02 3.71
CA ASN A 95 24.65 0.12 3.79
C ASN A 95 24.63 -0.66 5.10
N PHE A 96 25.79 -0.93 5.67
CA PHE A 96 25.97 -1.56 6.97
C PHE A 96 27.35 -1.21 7.56
N ALA A 97 27.43 -1.17 8.88
CA ALA A 97 28.66 -1.00 9.65
C ALA A 97 28.72 -2.14 10.67
N ILE A 98 29.81 -2.91 10.67
CA ILE A 98 29.96 -4.12 11.48
C ILE A 98 30.68 -3.76 12.78
N ALA A 99 30.01 -3.99 13.91
CA ALA A 99 30.55 -3.70 15.23
C ALA A 99 31.77 -4.57 15.56
N GLU A 100 31.77 -5.86 15.18
CA GLU A 100 32.85 -6.78 15.53
C GLU A 100 34.20 -6.45 14.88
N THR A 101 34.18 -5.89 13.66
CA THR A 101 35.40 -5.64 12.86
C THR A 101 35.69 -4.15 12.63
N GLY A 102 34.74 -3.26 12.91
CA GLY A 102 34.82 -1.85 12.50
C GLY A 102 34.73 -1.64 10.99
N THR A 103 34.30 -2.64 10.22
CA THR A 103 34.20 -2.58 8.76
C THR A 103 32.90 -1.91 8.34
N ILE A 104 32.97 -0.99 7.38
CA ILE A 104 31.79 -0.45 6.70
C ILE A 104 31.65 -1.06 5.31
N GLY A 105 30.40 -1.26 4.88
CA GLY A 105 30.10 -1.75 3.54
C GLY A 105 29.26 -0.79 2.73
N ILE A 106 29.62 -0.63 1.46
CA ILE A 106 28.97 0.26 0.51
C ILE A 106 28.56 -0.57 -0.71
N VAL A 107 27.29 -0.46 -1.09
CA VAL A 107 26.66 -1.20 -2.19
C VAL A 107 26.33 -0.21 -3.30
N THR A 108 26.98 -0.35 -4.45
CA THR A 108 26.76 0.54 -5.61
C THR A 108 26.59 -0.24 -6.91
N ASN A 109 25.79 0.30 -7.82
CA ASN A 109 25.62 -0.19 -9.20
C ASN A 109 26.64 0.46 -10.17
N GLU A 110 27.36 1.48 -9.72
CA GLU A 110 28.38 2.22 -10.45
C GLU A 110 29.66 2.40 -9.62
N GLY A 111 30.75 2.81 -10.27
CA GLY A 111 32.09 2.86 -9.67
C GLY A 111 32.39 4.11 -8.84
N ASN A 112 31.46 5.06 -8.74
CA ASN A 112 31.64 6.33 -8.06
C ASN A 112 31.98 6.17 -6.56
N GLY A 113 31.30 5.27 -5.85
CA GLY A 113 31.51 5.08 -4.41
C GLY A 113 32.97 4.73 -4.08
N ARG A 114 33.61 3.90 -4.91
CA ARG A 114 35.04 3.60 -4.74
C ARG A 114 35.92 4.82 -5.00
N LEU A 115 35.62 5.62 -6.02
CA LEU A 115 36.38 6.85 -6.32
C LEU A 115 36.24 7.87 -5.18
N THR A 116 35.01 8.12 -4.71
CA THR A 116 34.72 9.03 -3.59
C THR A 116 35.43 8.61 -2.30
N THR A 117 35.50 7.32 -2.00
CA THR A 117 36.13 6.83 -0.76
C THR A 117 37.64 6.67 -0.86
N THR A 118 38.20 6.47 -2.06
CA THR A 118 39.62 6.15 -2.24
C THR A 118 40.47 7.36 -2.63
N LEU A 119 40.02 8.24 -3.52
CA LEU A 119 40.88 9.29 -4.08
C LEU A 119 41.11 10.50 -3.15
N PRO A 120 40.07 11.08 -2.51
CA PRO A 120 40.25 12.27 -1.66
C PRO A 120 41.05 11.97 -0.39
N ARG A 121 41.88 12.90 0.08
CA ARG A 121 42.70 12.70 1.29
C ARG A 121 41.88 12.49 2.57
N VAL A 122 40.67 13.06 2.63
CA VAL A 122 39.71 12.87 3.73
C VAL A 122 38.52 12.04 3.25
N HIS A 123 38.10 11.03 4.02
CA HIS A 123 36.86 10.29 3.80
C HIS A 123 35.94 10.39 5.01
N VAL A 124 34.73 10.91 4.80
CA VAL A 124 33.66 10.93 5.80
C VAL A 124 32.57 9.92 5.40
N ALA A 125 32.39 8.88 6.22
CA ALA A 125 31.28 7.96 6.11
C ALA A 125 30.12 8.43 7.02
N LEU A 126 28.99 8.81 6.44
CA LEU A 126 27.81 9.31 7.14
C LEU A 126 26.64 8.34 7.00
N ALA A 127 26.17 7.79 8.13
CA ALA A 127 25.00 6.91 8.17
C ALA A 127 24.20 7.11 9.45
N GLY A 128 22.94 6.67 9.44
CA GLY A 128 22.17 6.57 10.67
C GLY A 128 22.60 5.39 11.53
N ILE A 129 22.31 5.47 12.84
CA ILE A 129 22.62 4.41 13.81
C ILE A 129 21.98 3.05 13.46
N GLU A 130 20.90 3.03 12.67
CA GLU A 130 20.22 1.81 12.23
C GLU A 130 21.03 0.97 11.24
N LYS A 131 22.17 1.48 10.77
CA LYS A 131 23.08 0.75 9.88
C LYS A 131 24.11 -0.10 10.63
N LEU A 132 24.19 0.02 11.95
CA LEU A 132 25.02 -0.84 12.77
C LEU A 132 24.46 -2.27 12.79
N CYS A 133 25.34 -3.24 12.58
CA CYS A 133 25.06 -4.67 12.70
C CYS A 133 26.15 -5.33 13.56
N GLY A 134 25.81 -6.46 14.20
CA GLY A 134 26.72 -7.12 15.12
C GLY A 134 27.89 -7.77 14.38
N THR A 135 27.57 -8.60 13.39
CA THR A 135 28.51 -9.52 12.75
C THR A 135 28.56 -9.38 11.23
N LEU A 136 29.61 -9.94 10.61
CA LEU A 136 29.70 -10.09 9.16
C LEU A 136 28.51 -10.87 8.59
N ASP A 137 28.03 -11.90 9.29
CA ASP A 137 26.87 -12.68 8.86
C ASP A 137 25.58 -11.82 8.77
N ASP A 138 25.38 -10.91 9.73
CA ASP A 138 24.27 -9.96 9.69
C ASP A 138 24.38 -9.02 8.48
N ALA A 139 25.59 -8.51 8.20
CA ALA A 139 25.85 -7.70 7.02
C ALA A 139 25.59 -8.47 5.70
N LEU A 140 26.00 -9.73 5.62
CA LEU A 140 25.76 -10.58 4.45
C LEU A 140 24.27 -10.88 4.25
N LYS A 141 23.49 -11.06 5.33
CA LYS A 141 22.03 -11.18 5.26
C LYS A 141 21.40 -9.89 4.71
N ALA A 142 21.80 -8.73 5.22
CA ALA A 142 21.32 -7.43 4.73
C ALA A 142 21.66 -7.23 3.25
N LEU A 143 22.90 -7.56 2.85
CA LEU A 143 23.36 -7.49 1.46
C LEU A 143 22.54 -8.41 0.53
N LYS A 144 22.31 -9.67 0.95
CA LYS A 144 21.54 -10.66 0.18
C LYS A 144 20.11 -10.22 -0.09
N VAL A 145 19.46 -9.56 0.87
CA VAL A 145 18.08 -9.08 0.68
C VAL A 145 18.04 -7.75 -0.07
N LEU A 146 19.01 -6.87 0.14
CA LEU A 146 19.05 -5.55 -0.50
C LEU A 146 19.08 -5.64 -2.02
N THR A 147 20.05 -6.35 -2.59
CA THR A 147 20.28 -6.41 -4.05
C THR A 147 19.11 -7.05 -4.78
N LYS A 148 18.60 -8.18 -4.25
CA LYS A 148 17.45 -8.88 -4.82
C LYS A 148 16.19 -8.03 -4.86
N ASN A 149 15.96 -7.22 -3.83
CA ASN A 149 14.76 -6.39 -3.73
C ASN A 149 14.87 -5.05 -4.44
N ALA A 150 16.09 -4.52 -4.56
CA ALA A 150 16.33 -3.25 -5.22
C ALA A 150 16.36 -3.39 -6.74
N THR A 151 17.13 -4.37 -7.25
CA THR A 151 17.43 -4.49 -8.69
C THR A 151 17.17 -5.88 -9.25
N GLY A 152 16.70 -6.84 -8.44
CA GLY A 152 16.51 -8.23 -8.87
C GLY A 152 17.82 -9.01 -9.04
N GLN A 153 18.96 -8.42 -8.67
CA GLN A 153 20.28 -9.03 -8.84
C GLN A 153 20.68 -9.86 -7.63
N ALA A 154 21.44 -10.95 -7.84
CA ALA A 154 22.03 -11.72 -6.74
C ALA A 154 23.01 -10.86 -5.92
N LEU A 155 23.85 -10.09 -6.63
CA LEU A 155 24.76 -9.09 -6.11
C LEU A 155 24.80 -7.92 -7.10
N THR A 156 24.97 -6.70 -6.62
CA THR A 156 25.17 -5.52 -7.49
C THR A 156 26.58 -5.52 -8.10
N SER A 157 26.85 -4.58 -9.01
CA SER A 157 28.16 -4.39 -9.66
C SER A 157 29.33 -4.26 -8.67
N TYR A 158 29.16 -3.52 -7.57
CA TYR A 158 30.22 -3.29 -6.58
C TYR A 158 29.69 -3.40 -5.15
N VAL A 159 30.40 -4.19 -4.34
CA VAL A 159 30.26 -4.21 -2.88
C VAL A 159 31.64 -3.92 -2.30
N THR A 160 31.81 -2.71 -1.78
CA THR A 160 33.08 -2.24 -1.25
C THR A 160 33.07 -2.37 0.26
N TRP A 161 34.09 -3.02 0.80
CA TRP A 161 34.30 -3.19 2.24
C TRP A 161 35.52 -2.34 2.64
N ILE A 162 35.35 -1.49 3.64
CA ILE A 162 36.40 -0.58 4.10
C ILE A 162 36.65 -0.84 5.59
N SER A 163 37.85 -1.32 5.89
CA SER A 163 38.31 -1.62 7.25
C SER A 163 39.41 -0.64 7.64
N GLY A 164 39.00 0.55 8.06
CA GLY A 164 39.92 1.62 8.48
C GLY A 164 40.50 2.45 7.34
N ALA A 165 41.44 3.33 7.70
CA ALA A 165 42.11 4.24 6.80
C ALA A 165 43.09 3.53 5.85
N ASN A 166 42.87 3.70 4.55
CA ASN A 166 43.76 3.20 3.50
C ASN A 166 44.94 4.16 3.25
N GLU A 167 45.99 3.66 2.59
CA GLU A 167 47.06 4.48 2.04
C GLU A 167 46.51 5.49 1.01
N CYS A 168 47.03 6.72 1.05
CA CYS A 168 46.59 7.81 0.18
C CYS A 168 47.78 8.72 -0.13
N LEU A 169 48.38 8.58 -1.31
CA LEU A 169 49.59 9.31 -1.70
C LEU A 169 49.43 10.84 -1.72
N THR A 170 48.20 11.32 -1.87
CA THR A 170 47.88 12.75 -1.86
C THR A 170 47.71 13.31 -0.44
N ALA A 171 47.68 12.46 0.60
CA ALA A 171 47.63 12.88 1.99
C ALA A 171 49.04 13.22 2.52
N PRO A 172 49.19 14.21 3.43
CA PRO A 172 50.50 14.64 3.94
C PRO A 172 51.35 13.53 4.59
N ASP A 173 50.71 12.57 5.25
CA ASP A 173 51.33 11.42 5.92
C ASP A 173 51.18 10.12 5.09
N GLN A 174 50.81 10.26 3.81
CA GLN A 174 50.48 9.16 2.90
C GLN A 174 49.36 8.23 3.42
N LYS A 175 48.58 8.68 4.40
CA LYS A 175 47.49 7.93 5.01
C LYS A 175 46.20 8.74 4.94
N LYS A 176 45.12 8.08 4.58
CA LYS A 176 43.80 8.71 4.52
C LYS A 176 43.32 9.09 5.92
N GLU A 177 42.76 10.28 6.06
CA GLU A 177 41.99 10.64 7.25
C GLU A 177 40.56 10.12 7.10
N MET A 178 40.11 9.27 8.02
CA MET A 178 38.78 8.63 7.94
C MET A 178 37.93 8.98 9.15
N HIS A 179 36.74 9.52 8.88
CA HIS A 179 35.71 9.84 9.87
C HIS A 179 34.47 8.98 9.65
N ILE A 180 33.90 8.44 10.73
CA ILE A 180 32.63 7.71 10.68
C ILE A 180 31.65 8.43 11.59
N VAL A 181 30.56 8.94 11.01
CA VAL A 181 29.53 9.71 11.71
C VAL A 181 28.24 8.91 11.73
N PHE A 182 27.82 8.54 12.94
CA PHE A 182 26.51 7.92 13.16
C PHE A 182 25.48 8.96 13.59
N LEU A 183 24.47 9.16 12.74
CA LEU A 183 23.39 10.10 12.96
C LEU A 183 22.24 9.44 13.74
N ASP A 184 21.82 10.09 14.82
CA ASP A 184 20.59 9.70 15.53
C ASP A 184 19.34 10.29 14.83
N ASN A 185 19.19 11.61 14.83
CA ASN A 185 18.06 12.34 14.23
C ASN A 185 16.68 11.69 14.54
N GLY A 186 16.46 11.31 15.80
CA GLY A 186 15.21 10.69 16.27
C GLY A 186 15.14 9.16 16.17
N ARG A 187 16.17 8.48 15.65
CA ARG A 187 16.22 7.01 15.55
C ARG A 187 16.21 6.32 16.91
N SER A 188 16.88 6.88 17.92
CA SER A 188 16.89 6.34 19.30
C SER A 188 15.51 6.45 19.96
N ALA A 189 14.75 7.51 19.67
CA ALA A 189 13.36 7.63 20.11
C ALA A 189 12.47 6.61 19.39
N MET A 190 12.64 6.46 18.07
CA MET A 190 11.94 5.47 17.26
C MET A 190 12.23 4.03 17.72
N ALA A 191 13.46 3.73 18.13
CA ALA A 191 13.86 2.41 18.63
C ALA A 191 13.15 2.02 19.94
N LYS A 192 12.78 3.02 20.76
CA LYS A 192 12.04 2.81 22.02
C LYS A 192 10.54 2.70 21.80
N ASP A 193 10.03 3.10 20.64
CA ASP A 193 8.61 3.01 20.33
C ASP A 193 8.24 1.56 19.95
N PRO A 194 7.30 0.92 20.67
CA PRO A 194 6.97 -0.48 20.48
C PRO A 194 6.38 -0.78 19.08
N LEU A 195 5.77 0.21 18.44
CA LEU A 195 5.24 0.07 17.09
C LEU A 195 6.30 0.43 16.05
N PHE A 196 6.99 1.56 16.22
CA PHE A 196 7.86 2.10 15.17
C PHE A 196 9.29 1.56 15.16
N ALA A 197 9.77 0.86 16.19
CA ALA A 197 11.12 0.28 16.21
C ALA A 197 11.43 -0.59 14.98
N GLN A 198 10.42 -1.29 14.45
CA GLN A 198 10.56 -2.13 13.25
C GLN A 198 11.00 -1.35 11.99
N VAL A 199 10.76 -0.03 11.92
CA VAL A 199 11.15 0.83 10.79
C VAL A 199 12.67 0.83 10.59
N LEU A 200 13.43 0.69 11.68
CA LEU A 200 14.89 0.67 11.69
C LEU A 200 15.47 -0.57 10.99
N ARG A 201 14.66 -1.63 10.76
CA ARG A 201 15.07 -2.81 9.97
C ARG A 201 15.16 -2.53 8.46
N CYS A 202 14.76 -1.35 8.00
CA CYS A 202 14.69 -1.05 6.58
C CYS A 202 16.07 -1.02 5.90
N VAL A 203 16.26 -1.90 4.92
CA VAL A 203 17.47 -1.97 4.10
C VAL A 203 17.53 -0.94 2.96
N ARG A 204 16.53 -0.05 2.84
CA ARG A 204 16.44 1.00 1.79
C ARG A 204 16.43 0.47 0.35
N CYS A 205 15.83 -0.69 0.11
CA CYS A 205 15.78 -1.31 -1.23
C CYS A 205 14.80 -0.65 -2.22
N GLY A 206 13.85 0.17 -1.77
CA GLY A 206 12.85 0.79 -2.67
C GLY A 206 11.69 -0.11 -3.11
N ALA A 207 11.69 -1.41 -2.76
CA ALA A 207 10.62 -2.34 -3.15
C ALA A 207 9.21 -1.85 -2.81
N CYS A 208 9.05 -1.20 -1.64
CA CYS A 208 7.78 -0.62 -1.21
C CYS A 208 7.25 0.50 -2.11
N ALA A 209 8.12 1.22 -2.82
CA ALA A 209 7.75 2.24 -3.80
C ALA A 209 7.34 1.58 -5.12
N ASN A 210 8.12 0.60 -5.59
CA ASN A 210 7.88 -0.09 -6.87
C ASN A 210 6.53 -0.80 -6.93
N VAL A 211 6.11 -1.44 -5.83
CA VAL A 211 4.80 -2.12 -5.78
C VAL A 211 3.63 -1.18 -5.48
N CYS A 212 3.90 0.07 -5.11
CA CYS A 212 2.85 0.99 -4.68
C CYS A 212 2.11 1.55 -5.90
N PRO A 213 0.79 1.33 -6.02
CA PRO A 213 0.02 1.84 -7.15
C PRO A 213 -0.02 3.37 -7.15
N VAL A 214 -0.06 4.02 -5.98
CA VAL A 214 -0.07 5.48 -5.87
C VAL A 214 1.25 6.07 -6.35
N TYR A 215 2.39 5.54 -5.87
CA TYR A 215 3.72 5.99 -6.27
C TYR A 215 3.91 5.93 -7.80
N ARG A 216 3.40 4.89 -8.46
CA ARG A 216 3.45 4.77 -9.92
C ARG A 216 2.68 5.86 -10.67
N MET A 217 1.72 6.53 -10.02
CA MET A 217 0.93 7.60 -10.64
C MET A 217 1.51 9.00 -10.36
N VAL A 218 2.00 9.22 -9.13
CA VAL A 218 2.38 10.57 -8.67
C VAL A 218 3.89 10.78 -8.49
N GLY A 219 4.70 9.71 -8.55
CA GLY A 219 6.14 9.76 -8.31
C GLY A 219 6.53 9.90 -6.83
N GLY A 220 7.84 9.99 -6.59
CA GLY A 220 8.39 9.97 -5.23
C GLY A 220 8.21 11.24 -4.42
N HIS A 221 8.19 12.41 -5.06
CA HIS A 221 8.07 13.69 -4.36
C HIS A 221 6.73 13.87 -3.63
N GLN A 222 5.71 13.08 -4.00
CA GLN A 222 4.42 13.04 -3.31
C GLN A 222 4.32 11.89 -2.31
N MET A 223 5.31 11.01 -2.24
CA MET A 223 5.30 9.82 -1.38
C MET A 223 6.41 9.89 -0.32
N GLY A 224 6.65 11.08 0.22
CA GLY A 224 7.66 11.36 1.25
C GLY A 224 8.39 12.67 0.99
N HIS A 225 9.15 13.17 1.97
CA HIS A 225 9.92 14.41 1.83
C HIS A 225 11.30 14.18 1.22
N ILE A 226 12.20 13.51 1.95
CA ILE A 226 13.54 13.11 1.45
C ILE A 226 13.56 11.62 1.12
N TYR A 227 13.16 10.80 2.08
CA TYR A 227 12.90 9.38 1.84
C TYR A 227 11.53 9.23 1.18
N ILE A 228 11.44 8.35 0.18
CA ILE A 228 10.25 8.17 -0.66
C ILE A 228 9.62 6.79 -0.48
N GLY A 229 8.39 6.63 -1.00
CA GLY A 229 7.60 5.42 -0.90
C GLY A 229 6.92 5.27 0.45
N ALA A 230 6.36 4.09 0.73
CA ALA A 230 5.63 3.87 1.98
C ALA A 230 6.50 4.08 3.23
N ILE A 231 7.80 3.74 3.17
CA ILE A 231 8.74 4.04 4.25
C ILE A 231 8.95 5.56 4.43
N GLY A 232 8.97 6.32 3.32
CA GLY A 232 9.14 7.76 3.31
C GLY A 232 8.04 8.50 4.06
N LEU A 233 6.79 8.04 3.96
CA LEU A 233 5.65 8.59 4.69
C LEU A 233 5.84 8.51 6.22
N ILE A 234 6.51 7.47 6.71
CA ILE A 234 6.80 7.27 8.13
C ILE A 234 8.02 8.11 8.53
N LEU A 235 9.12 7.99 7.79
CA LEU A 235 10.36 8.69 8.11
C LEU A 235 10.22 10.20 8.07
N THR A 236 9.35 10.73 7.21
CA THR A 236 9.10 12.18 7.16
C THR A 236 8.60 12.70 8.52
N TYR A 237 7.73 11.96 9.21
CA TYR A 237 7.24 12.34 10.53
C TYR A 237 8.37 12.40 11.58
N PHE A 238 9.23 11.38 11.60
CA PHE A 238 10.31 11.29 12.60
C PHE A 238 11.50 12.21 12.30
N PHE A 239 11.90 12.35 11.04
CA PHE A 239 13.14 13.06 10.67
C PHE A 239 12.91 14.51 10.27
N HIS A 240 11.69 14.85 9.87
CA HIS A 240 11.36 16.19 9.37
C HIS A 240 10.10 16.79 10.02
N GLY A 241 9.53 16.10 11.00
CA GLY A 241 8.43 16.58 11.84
C GLY A 241 7.04 16.42 11.23
N LYS A 242 6.04 16.61 12.10
CA LYS A 242 4.62 16.50 11.80
C LYS A 242 4.17 17.37 10.62
N GLU A 243 4.63 18.62 10.56
CA GLU A 243 4.14 19.59 9.56
C GLU A 243 4.39 19.14 8.13
N LYS A 244 5.54 18.52 7.86
CA LYS A 244 5.85 17.95 6.55
C LYS A 244 5.12 16.63 6.31
N ALA A 245 4.83 15.86 7.36
CA ALA A 245 4.18 14.56 7.25
C ALA A 245 2.66 14.61 7.06
N LYS A 246 1.95 15.57 7.69
CA LYS A 246 0.48 15.57 7.84
C LYS A 246 -0.31 15.43 6.52
N ASN A 247 0.19 16.02 5.45
CA ASN A 247 -0.43 15.92 4.14
C ASN A 247 0.03 14.64 3.39
N LEU A 248 1.32 14.31 3.49
CA LEU A 248 1.90 13.17 2.78
C LEU A 248 1.33 11.83 3.26
N VAL A 249 1.10 11.66 4.56
CA VAL A 249 0.59 10.39 5.12
C VAL A 249 -0.79 10.01 4.57
N GLN A 250 -1.55 10.99 4.08
CA GLN A 250 -2.87 10.78 3.46
C GLN A 250 -2.78 10.17 2.06
N ASN A 251 -1.61 10.19 1.41
CA ASN A 251 -1.41 9.61 0.08
C ASN A 251 -1.40 8.07 0.10
N CYS A 252 -1.37 7.44 1.28
CA CYS A 252 -1.46 6.00 1.41
C CYS A 252 -2.91 5.50 1.27
N ILE A 253 -3.16 4.71 0.24
CA ILE A 253 -4.45 4.01 0.04
C ILE A 253 -4.66 2.79 0.96
N ASN A 254 -3.63 2.40 1.72
CA ASN A 254 -3.64 1.24 2.65
C ASN A 254 -3.84 -0.14 1.99
N CYS A 255 -3.43 -0.34 0.73
CA CYS A 255 -3.61 -1.62 0.01
C CYS A 255 -2.64 -2.76 0.38
N GLU A 256 -1.84 -2.62 1.44
CA GLU A 256 -0.91 -3.63 1.98
C GLU A 256 0.19 -4.17 1.04
N ALA A 257 0.28 -3.73 -0.22
CA ALA A 257 1.31 -4.19 -1.16
C ALA A 257 2.73 -4.00 -0.63
N CYS A 258 2.99 -2.88 0.05
CA CYS A 258 4.28 -2.57 0.63
C CYS A 258 4.65 -3.48 1.82
N LYS A 259 3.67 -3.96 2.60
CA LYS A 259 3.88 -4.94 3.68
C LYS A 259 4.26 -6.29 3.09
N HIS A 260 3.48 -6.75 2.10
CA HIS A 260 3.67 -8.04 1.46
C HIS A 260 5.06 -8.19 0.80
N VAL A 261 5.58 -7.12 0.17
CA VAL A 261 6.91 -7.16 -0.47
C VAL A 261 8.07 -6.85 0.50
N CYS A 262 7.80 -6.43 1.75
CA CYS A 262 8.84 -5.97 2.64
C CYS A 262 9.69 -7.14 3.17
N VAL A 263 10.91 -7.30 2.68
CA VAL A 263 11.86 -8.30 3.20
C VAL A 263 12.30 -8.08 4.64
N ALA A 264 12.10 -6.88 5.18
CA ALA A 264 12.35 -6.59 6.59
C ALA A 264 11.12 -6.86 7.48
N GLY A 265 10.02 -7.36 6.92
CA GLY A 265 8.80 -7.67 7.67
C GLY A 265 8.15 -6.45 8.34
N ILE A 266 8.27 -5.27 7.73
CA ILE A 266 7.74 -4.02 8.30
C ILE A 266 6.27 -3.87 7.91
N ASP A 267 5.40 -3.67 8.89
CA ASP A 267 3.97 -3.37 8.67
C ASP A 267 3.77 -1.89 8.33
N LEU A 268 4.29 -1.49 7.18
CA LEU A 268 4.19 -0.13 6.64
C LEU A 268 2.76 0.44 6.62
N PRO A 269 1.70 -0.26 6.15
CA PRO A 269 0.36 0.32 6.13
C PRO A 269 -0.22 0.56 7.53
N ARG A 270 0.11 -0.28 8.53
CA ARG A 270 -0.26 -0.04 9.93
C ARG A 270 0.45 1.18 10.49
N LEU A 271 1.76 1.27 10.29
CA LEU A 271 2.55 2.38 10.79
C LEU A 271 2.15 3.72 10.17
N ILE A 272 1.79 3.76 8.88
CA ILE A 272 1.28 4.98 8.25
C ILE A 272 -0.06 5.43 8.85
N LYS A 273 -0.97 4.48 9.15
CA LYS A 273 -2.22 4.79 9.88
C LYS A 273 -1.92 5.36 11.25
N GLU A 274 -0.95 4.78 11.96
CA GLU A 274 -0.56 5.24 13.29
C GLU A 274 0.05 6.64 13.25
N VAL A 275 0.90 6.96 12.28
CA VAL A 275 1.38 8.34 12.07
C VAL A 275 0.21 9.29 11.87
N HIS A 276 -0.74 8.94 10.99
CA HIS A 276 -1.91 9.79 10.75
C HIS A 276 -2.73 10.02 12.03
N ALA A 277 -2.95 8.97 12.83
CA ALA A 277 -3.69 9.08 14.08
C ALA A 277 -2.97 9.94 15.12
N ARG A 278 -1.65 9.77 15.32
CA ARG A 278 -0.86 10.62 16.25
C ARG A 278 -0.90 12.10 15.86
N ILE A 279 -0.84 12.38 14.55
CA ILE A 279 -0.98 13.75 14.04
C ILE A 279 -2.34 14.34 14.41
N LEU A 280 -3.42 13.58 14.26
CA LEU A 280 -4.78 14.05 14.60
C LEU A 280 -5.05 14.15 16.10
N GLU A 281 -4.41 13.30 16.91
CA GLU A 281 -4.47 13.40 18.37
C GLU A 281 -3.88 14.73 18.86
N GLU A 282 -2.84 15.23 18.19
CA GLU A 282 -2.21 16.52 18.50
C GLU A 282 -2.93 17.72 17.85
N ASP A 283 -3.29 17.64 16.57
CA ASP A 283 -3.87 18.76 15.80
C ASP A 283 -5.40 18.90 15.99
N GLY A 284 -6.03 17.87 16.55
CA GLY A 284 -7.47 17.73 16.62
C GLY A 284 -8.06 17.09 15.36
N HIS A 285 -9.21 16.47 15.54
CA HIS A 285 -9.92 15.78 14.48
C HIS A 285 -10.81 16.75 13.67
N PRO A 286 -10.83 16.64 12.33
CA PRO A 286 -11.75 17.42 11.50
C PRO A 286 -13.22 17.20 11.89
N LEU A 287 -14.02 18.27 11.89
CA LEU A 287 -15.46 18.18 12.19
C LEU A 287 -16.21 17.11 11.36
N PRO A 288 -15.97 16.96 10.03
CA PRO A 288 -16.61 15.91 9.26
C PRO A 288 -16.27 14.49 9.74
N SER A 289 -15.02 14.23 10.17
CA SER A 289 -14.62 12.91 10.67
C SER A 289 -15.26 12.62 12.02
N LEU A 290 -15.32 13.61 12.92
CA LEU A 290 -16.00 13.51 14.22
C LEU A 290 -17.50 13.23 14.09
N LEU A 291 -18.17 13.92 13.15
CA LEU A 291 -19.59 13.69 12.87
C LEU A 291 -19.83 12.29 12.33
N LEU A 292 -19.00 11.84 11.38
CA LEU A 292 -19.08 10.49 10.84
C LEU A 292 -18.78 9.43 11.92
N ALA A 293 -17.81 9.68 12.80
CA ALA A 293 -17.51 8.84 13.95
C ALA A 293 -18.72 8.72 14.88
N LYS A 294 -19.34 9.84 15.27
CA LYS A 294 -20.55 9.85 16.10
C LYS A 294 -21.71 9.11 15.44
N LEU A 295 -21.88 9.28 14.13
CA LEU A 295 -22.88 8.60 13.33
C LEU A 295 -22.66 7.08 13.35
N MET A 296 -21.44 6.63 13.03
CA MET A 296 -21.10 5.20 12.92
C MET A 296 -21.12 4.47 14.27
N LYS A 297 -20.79 5.16 15.37
CA LYS A 297 -20.89 4.62 16.74
C LYS A 297 -22.33 4.34 17.17
N ASN A 298 -23.28 5.10 16.64
CA ASN A 298 -24.69 4.94 16.94
C ASN A 298 -25.38 4.22 15.77
N ARG A 299 -25.43 2.88 15.85
CA ARG A 299 -26.04 2.03 14.82
C ARG A 299 -27.46 2.49 14.44
N LYS A 300 -28.31 2.85 15.41
CA LYS A 300 -29.69 3.31 15.15
C LYS A 300 -29.70 4.60 14.33
N LEU A 301 -28.81 5.54 14.65
CA LEU A 301 -28.66 6.79 13.91
C LEU A 301 -28.10 6.55 12.52
N PHE A 302 -27.07 5.71 12.37
CA PHE A 302 -26.49 5.33 11.09
C PHE A 302 -27.53 4.69 10.16
N HIS A 303 -28.31 3.74 10.67
CA HIS A 303 -29.36 3.08 9.90
C HIS A 303 -30.49 4.03 9.52
N ARG A 304 -30.92 4.91 10.44
CA ARG A 304 -31.92 5.95 10.13
C ARG A 304 -31.40 6.90 9.05
N PHE A 305 -30.15 7.34 9.16
CA PHE A 305 -29.51 8.19 8.16
C PHE A 305 -29.51 7.56 6.77
N LEU A 306 -29.08 6.30 6.65
CA LEU A 306 -29.07 5.60 5.35
C LEU A 306 -30.48 5.42 4.77
N ARG A 307 -31.47 5.13 5.62
CA ARG A 307 -32.88 5.05 5.19
C ARG A 307 -33.43 6.41 4.74
N THR A 308 -33.06 7.50 5.39
CA THR A 308 -33.44 8.85 4.93
C THR A 308 -32.72 9.23 3.64
N ALA A 309 -31.43 8.87 3.52
CA ALA A 309 -30.65 9.11 2.31
C ALA A 309 -31.23 8.38 1.10
N LYS A 310 -31.81 7.18 1.26
CA LYS A 310 -32.57 6.46 0.22
C LYS A 310 -33.71 7.33 -0.36
N VAL A 311 -34.47 8.01 0.48
CA VAL A 311 -35.58 8.87 0.01
C VAL A 311 -35.03 10.12 -0.66
N ALA A 312 -34.00 10.72 -0.06
CA ALA A 312 -33.37 11.94 -0.58
C ALA A 312 -32.65 11.74 -1.93
N GLN A 313 -32.17 10.54 -2.25
CA GLN A 313 -31.49 10.23 -3.53
C GLN A 313 -32.46 9.96 -4.70
N LEU A 314 -33.77 9.79 -4.47
CA LEU A 314 -34.73 9.44 -5.53
C LEU A 314 -34.69 10.41 -6.73
N PRO A 315 -34.64 11.74 -6.54
CA PRO A 315 -34.50 12.68 -7.64
C PRO A 315 -33.19 12.52 -8.43
N LEU A 316 -32.12 12.04 -7.79
CA LEU A 316 -30.78 11.89 -8.39
C LEU A 316 -30.60 10.56 -9.11
N THR A 317 -31.36 9.53 -8.73
CA THR A 317 -31.25 8.15 -9.25
C THR A 317 -32.24 7.88 -10.37
N GLY A 318 -33.38 8.60 -10.43
CA GLY A 318 -34.40 8.42 -11.46
C GLY A 318 -34.91 6.98 -11.55
N GLY A 319 -34.94 6.26 -10.42
CA GLY A 319 -35.35 4.86 -10.33
C GLY A 319 -34.32 3.83 -10.79
N SER A 320 -33.08 4.21 -11.11
CA SER A 320 -32.01 3.25 -11.44
C SER A 320 -31.14 2.89 -10.24
N SER A 321 -30.45 1.75 -10.31
CA SER A 321 -29.48 1.29 -9.29
C SER A 321 -28.22 2.18 -9.18
N TYR A 322 -28.17 3.30 -9.91
CA TYR A 322 -27.05 4.24 -9.93
C TYR A 322 -27.56 5.69 -9.84
N ILE A 323 -26.71 6.56 -9.31
CA ILE A 323 -26.93 8.00 -9.30
C ILE A 323 -26.69 8.52 -10.73
N ARG A 324 -27.74 9.07 -11.37
CA ARG A 324 -27.71 9.56 -12.77
C ARG A 324 -27.16 10.99 -12.87
N HIS A 325 -27.52 11.84 -11.92
CA HIS A 325 -27.11 13.25 -11.89
C HIS A 325 -26.41 13.57 -10.58
N LEU A 326 -25.08 13.51 -10.55
CA LEU A 326 -24.34 14.18 -9.48
C LEU A 326 -24.34 15.68 -9.76
N PRO A 327 -24.78 16.53 -8.82
CA PRO A 327 -24.68 17.97 -8.99
C PRO A 327 -23.21 18.32 -9.24
N GLN A 328 -22.89 18.83 -10.43
CA GLN A 328 -21.49 19.11 -10.82
C GLN A 328 -20.80 20.12 -9.89
N ILE A 329 -21.58 20.93 -9.18
CA ILE A 329 -21.10 21.89 -8.17
C ILE A 329 -20.45 21.18 -6.97
N PHE A 330 -20.91 19.98 -6.60
CA PHE A 330 -20.46 19.27 -5.39
C PHE A 330 -19.58 18.04 -5.66
N ALA A 331 -19.47 17.59 -6.92
CA ALA A 331 -18.80 16.32 -7.22
C ALA A 331 -18.14 16.27 -8.61
N LYS A 332 -17.65 17.42 -9.10
CA LYS A 332 -17.03 17.57 -10.44
C LYS A 332 -15.99 16.47 -10.74
N ASP A 333 -15.17 16.14 -9.73
CA ASP A 333 -14.05 15.22 -9.89
C ASP A 333 -14.42 13.74 -9.66
N HIS A 334 -15.69 13.42 -9.37
CA HIS A 334 -16.15 12.05 -9.13
C HIS A 334 -16.88 11.43 -10.34
N GLY A 335 -16.85 12.09 -11.49
CA GLY A 335 -17.53 11.64 -12.72
C GLY A 335 -16.91 10.42 -13.41
N PHE A 336 -15.78 9.91 -12.92
CA PHE A 336 -15.01 8.80 -13.50
C PHE A 336 -15.58 7.40 -13.23
N ARG A 337 -16.57 7.30 -12.32
CA ARG A 337 -17.29 6.05 -12.04
C ARG A 337 -18.78 6.34 -11.82
N ALA A 338 -19.64 5.41 -12.21
CA ALA A 338 -21.04 5.43 -11.79
C ALA A 338 -21.13 5.07 -10.30
N LEU A 339 -21.74 5.94 -9.50
CA LEU A 339 -21.95 5.66 -8.07
C LEU A 339 -23.25 4.87 -7.88
N PRO A 340 -23.25 3.79 -7.10
CA PRO A 340 -24.45 3.00 -6.83
C PRO A 340 -25.43 3.80 -5.95
N ALA A 341 -26.72 3.53 -6.14
CA ALA A 341 -27.77 4.03 -5.27
C ALA A 341 -27.87 3.17 -4.00
N ILE A 342 -28.34 3.76 -2.90
CA ILE A 342 -28.79 2.98 -1.73
C ILE A 342 -29.96 2.09 -2.16
N ALA A 343 -29.92 0.81 -1.79
CA ALA A 343 -30.91 -0.18 -2.14
C ALA A 343 -32.30 0.18 -1.60
N GLU A 344 -33.35 -0.29 -2.30
CA GLU A 344 -34.72 0.00 -1.90
C GLU A 344 -35.08 -0.64 -0.55
N LYS A 345 -34.75 -1.94 -0.39
CA LYS A 345 -34.89 -2.68 0.86
C LYS A 345 -33.51 -3.22 1.22
N PRO A 346 -32.88 -2.77 2.32
CA PRO A 346 -31.57 -3.26 2.72
C PRO A 346 -31.65 -4.73 3.12
N PHE A 347 -30.54 -5.47 3.03
CA PHE A 347 -30.50 -6.92 3.24
C PHE A 347 -31.08 -7.32 4.61
N ARG A 348 -30.74 -6.60 5.67
CA ARG A 348 -31.28 -6.81 7.02
C ARG A 348 -32.81 -6.87 7.10
N ASP A 349 -33.49 -6.10 6.26
CA ASP A 349 -34.95 -6.02 6.24
C ASP A 349 -35.54 -7.15 5.40
N ARG A 350 -34.71 -7.82 4.57
CA ARG A 350 -35.04 -8.97 3.73
C ARG A 350 -34.69 -10.30 4.41
N PHE A 351 -33.76 -10.30 5.37
CA PHE A 351 -33.19 -11.53 5.92
C PHE A 351 -34.23 -12.48 6.50
N GLN A 352 -35.25 -12.00 7.21
CA GLN A 352 -36.28 -12.89 7.78
C GLN A 352 -37.04 -13.66 6.70
N ASP A 353 -37.31 -13.01 5.56
CA ASP A 353 -38.01 -13.61 4.42
C ASP A 353 -37.09 -14.57 3.63
N LEU A 354 -35.77 -14.34 3.68
CA LEU A 354 -34.76 -15.06 2.90
C LEU A 354 -33.94 -16.06 3.73
N ARG A 355 -34.21 -16.17 5.03
CA ARG A 355 -33.43 -16.98 5.95
C ARG A 355 -33.49 -18.45 5.49
N PRO A 356 -32.35 -19.07 5.17
CA PRO A 356 -32.37 -20.47 4.78
C PRO A 356 -32.78 -21.33 5.97
N GLN A 357 -33.66 -22.31 5.72
CA GLN A 357 -34.01 -23.38 6.65
C GLN A 357 -33.24 -24.61 6.22
N VAL A 358 -32.28 -25.03 7.06
CA VAL A 358 -31.46 -26.22 6.82
C VAL A 358 -31.74 -27.20 7.95
N ASP A 359 -32.32 -28.36 7.62
CA ASP A 359 -32.78 -29.33 8.62
C ASP A 359 -31.61 -29.94 9.43
N ASN A 360 -30.51 -30.27 8.75
CA ASN A 360 -29.32 -30.88 9.35
C ASN A 360 -28.05 -30.10 8.97
N PRO A 361 -27.82 -28.92 9.57
CA PRO A 361 -26.73 -28.08 9.16
C PRO A 361 -25.37 -28.68 9.53
N LYS A 362 -24.46 -28.74 8.55
CA LYS A 362 -23.05 -29.11 8.77
C LYS A 362 -22.30 -28.03 9.56
N PHE A 363 -22.68 -26.77 9.32
CA PHE A 363 -22.09 -25.60 9.97
C PHE A 363 -23.18 -24.59 10.31
N ARG A 364 -23.00 -23.90 11.44
CA ARG A 364 -23.80 -22.74 11.86
C ARG A 364 -22.90 -21.52 11.85
N VAL A 365 -23.24 -20.56 10.99
CA VAL A 365 -22.36 -19.41 10.72
C VAL A 365 -23.09 -18.10 10.94
N ALA A 366 -22.37 -17.11 11.45
CA ALA A 366 -22.85 -15.74 11.49
C ALA A 366 -22.39 -14.98 10.25
N LEU A 367 -23.32 -14.33 9.56
CA LEU A 367 -23.03 -13.49 8.41
C LEU A 367 -22.74 -12.05 8.84
N PHE A 368 -21.48 -11.62 8.71
CA PHE A 368 -21.09 -10.23 8.81
C PHE A 368 -21.24 -9.53 7.45
N SER A 369 -22.34 -8.78 7.26
CA SER A 369 -22.68 -8.14 5.98
C SER A 369 -21.81 -6.91 5.67
N GLY A 370 -21.27 -6.26 6.69
CA GLY A 370 -20.72 -4.92 6.57
C GLY A 370 -21.78 -3.90 6.10
N CYS A 371 -21.35 -2.66 5.83
CA CYS A 371 -22.27 -1.57 5.49
C CYS A 371 -22.65 -1.50 4.00
N VAL A 372 -21.70 -1.81 3.10
CA VAL A 372 -21.94 -1.66 1.66
C VAL A 372 -22.88 -2.76 1.15
N GLN A 373 -22.70 -4.01 1.52
CA GLN A 373 -23.57 -5.07 1.02
C GLN A 373 -24.95 -5.02 1.65
N ASP A 374 -25.06 -4.61 2.91
CA ASP A 374 -26.38 -4.48 3.55
C ASP A 374 -27.24 -3.39 2.90
N PHE A 375 -26.67 -2.22 2.59
CA PHE A 375 -27.44 -1.07 2.13
C PHE A 375 -27.29 -0.70 0.65
N VAL A 376 -26.30 -1.23 -0.07
CA VAL A 376 -25.99 -0.86 -1.46
C VAL A 376 -26.07 -2.05 -2.39
N TYR A 377 -25.53 -3.20 -1.99
CA TYR A 377 -25.51 -4.43 -2.78
C TYR A 377 -26.11 -5.64 -2.05
N PRO A 378 -27.38 -5.57 -1.59
CA PRO A 378 -28.01 -6.67 -0.85
C PRO A 378 -28.10 -7.95 -1.67
N GLU A 379 -28.17 -7.85 -3.00
CA GLU A 379 -28.18 -8.99 -3.92
C GLU A 379 -26.97 -9.91 -3.74
N GLN A 380 -25.81 -9.37 -3.35
CA GLN A 380 -24.60 -10.17 -3.13
C GLN A 380 -24.71 -11.10 -1.93
N LEU A 381 -25.38 -10.64 -0.86
CA LEU A 381 -25.60 -11.45 0.33
C LEU A 381 -26.68 -12.51 0.07
N GLU A 382 -27.67 -12.19 -0.75
CA GLU A 382 -28.72 -13.14 -1.14
C GLU A 382 -28.19 -14.25 -2.02
N ALA A 383 -27.33 -13.91 -2.97
CA ALA A 383 -26.56 -14.86 -3.74
C ALA A 383 -25.74 -15.79 -2.80
N ALA A 384 -25.09 -15.21 -1.79
CA ALA A 384 -24.36 -15.99 -0.78
C ALA A 384 -25.26 -16.94 0.01
N LEU A 385 -26.46 -16.49 0.43
CA LEU A 385 -27.41 -17.32 1.16
C LEU A 385 -27.81 -18.55 0.35
N LYS A 386 -28.07 -18.40 -0.96
CA LYS A 386 -28.40 -19.52 -1.85
C LYS A 386 -27.26 -20.53 -1.91
N VAL A 387 -26.03 -20.07 -2.15
CA VAL A 387 -24.84 -20.92 -2.24
C VAL A 387 -24.59 -21.64 -0.91
N LEU A 388 -24.69 -20.95 0.23
CA LEU A 388 -24.49 -21.54 1.56
C LEU A 388 -25.58 -22.58 1.90
N ALA A 389 -26.84 -22.28 1.59
CA ALA A 389 -27.96 -23.18 1.84
C ALA A 389 -27.82 -24.50 1.05
N ALA A 390 -27.37 -24.43 -0.22
CA ALA A 390 -27.11 -25.61 -1.04
C ALA A 390 -25.98 -26.52 -0.52
N HIS A 391 -25.24 -26.07 0.50
CA HIS A 391 -24.15 -26.80 1.13
C HIS A 391 -24.41 -27.13 2.60
N ASP A 392 -25.69 -27.17 2.99
CA ASP A 392 -26.13 -27.48 4.35
C ASP A 392 -25.54 -26.52 5.41
N VAL A 393 -25.35 -25.25 5.07
CA VAL A 393 -24.85 -24.24 6.02
C VAL A 393 -26.00 -23.40 6.54
N GLN A 394 -26.28 -23.50 7.84
CA GLN A 394 -27.26 -22.64 8.49
C GLN A 394 -26.66 -21.26 8.71
N VAL A 395 -27.24 -20.26 8.07
CA VAL A 395 -26.83 -18.87 8.22
C VAL A 395 -27.71 -18.17 9.24
N GLU A 396 -27.08 -17.47 10.18
CA GLU A 396 -27.71 -16.49 11.06
C GLU A 396 -27.18 -15.10 10.75
N PHE A 397 -28.05 -14.09 10.91
CA PHE A 397 -27.70 -12.69 10.68
C PHE A 397 -27.92 -11.89 11.96
N PRO A 398 -26.86 -11.67 12.75
CA PRO A 398 -26.98 -10.90 13.98
C PRO A 398 -27.30 -9.43 13.67
N MET A 399 -28.54 -9.03 13.96
CA MET A 399 -29.10 -7.71 13.60
C MET A 399 -28.42 -6.53 14.30
N ASP A 400 -27.68 -6.82 15.35
CA ASP A 400 -27.02 -5.84 16.20
C ASP A 400 -25.62 -5.43 15.71
N GLN A 401 -25.11 -6.10 14.65
CA GLN A 401 -23.87 -5.74 13.97
C GLN A 401 -23.95 -4.35 13.32
N SER A 402 -22.79 -3.72 13.16
CA SER A 402 -22.62 -2.38 12.57
C SER A 402 -21.56 -2.41 11.46
N CYS A 403 -21.11 -1.23 11.02
CA CYS A 403 -19.92 -1.13 10.15
C CYS A 403 -18.72 -1.81 10.83
N CYS A 404 -17.77 -2.35 10.05
CA CYS A 404 -16.56 -2.95 10.60
C CYS A 404 -15.65 -1.94 11.33
N GLY A 405 -15.78 -0.63 11.06
CA GLY A 405 -14.96 0.41 11.68
C GLY A 405 -13.67 0.76 10.92
N LEU A 406 -13.35 0.07 9.82
CA LEU A 406 -12.16 0.37 9.01
C LEU A 406 -12.09 1.84 8.54
N PRO A 407 -13.18 2.48 8.05
CA PRO A 407 -13.14 3.89 7.68
C PRO A 407 -12.75 4.81 8.85
N LEU A 408 -13.16 4.49 10.09
CA LEU A 408 -12.79 5.26 11.28
C LEU A 408 -11.29 5.21 11.51
N GLN A 409 -10.70 4.02 11.40
CA GLN A 409 -9.24 3.86 11.49
C GLN A 409 -8.51 4.63 10.38
N MET A 410 -9.05 4.66 9.16
CA MET A 410 -8.46 5.41 8.05
C MET A 410 -8.54 6.93 8.22
N MET A 411 -9.48 7.41 9.03
CA MET A 411 -9.61 8.81 9.42
C MET A 411 -8.93 9.11 10.76
N GLY A 412 -8.20 8.16 11.34
CA GLY A 412 -7.54 8.29 12.64
C GLY A 412 -8.48 8.29 13.86
N GLU A 413 -9.78 8.04 13.69
CA GLU A 413 -10.80 8.04 14.75
C GLU A 413 -10.72 6.78 15.65
N LYS A 414 -9.58 6.58 16.34
CA LYS A 414 -9.23 5.35 17.08
C LYS A 414 -10.30 4.93 18.09
N LYS A 415 -10.73 5.85 18.96
CA LYS A 415 -11.73 5.57 20.02
C LYS A 415 -13.06 5.11 19.42
N ALA A 416 -13.50 5.74 18.33
CA ALA A 416 -14.70 5.32 17.64
C ALA A 416 -14.55 3.92 17.03
N GLY A 417 -13.38 3.61 16.49
CA GLY A 417 -13.06 2.28 15.99
C GLY A 417 -13.07 1.19 17.08
N ILE A 418 -12.54 1.48 18.27
CA ILE A 418 -12.60 0.57 19.44
C ILE A 418 -14.05 0.29 19.83
N ASP A 419 -14.87 1.35 19.96
CA ASP A 419 -16.27 1.19 20.37
C ASP A 419 -17.07 0.37 19.35
N VAL A 420 -16.81 0.56 18.04
CA VAL A 420 -17.44 -0.22 16.98
C VAL A 420 -16.96 -1.67 16.99
N ALA A 421 -15.68 -1.92 17.30
CA ALA A 421 -15.14 -3.28 17.41
C ALA A 421 -15.83 -4.06 18.54
N LEU A 422 -15.96 -3.45 19.72
CA LEU A 422 -16.66 -4.04 20.86
C LEU A 422 -18.13 -4.35 20.53
N GLN A 423 -18.84 -3.42 19.89
CA GLN A 423 -20.24 -3.64 19.47
C GLN A 423 -20.39 -4.84 18.53
N ASN A 424 -19.46 -5.02 17.60
CA ASN A 424 -19.52 -6.13 16.65
C ASN A 424 -19.16 -7.47 17.31
N ILE A 425 -18.20 -7.49 18.24
CA ILE A 425 -17.88 -8.68 19.04
C ILE A 425 -19.10 -9.10 19.86
N GLU A 426 -19.74 -8.14 20.56
CA GLU A 426 -20.94 -8.39 21.36
C GLU A 426 -22.10 -8.89 20.48
N ALA A 427 -22.34 -8.26 19.34
CA ALA A 427 -23.40 -8.67 18.42
C ALA A 427 -23.22 -10.09 17.87
N MET A 428 -21.99 -10.60 17.86
CA MET A 428 -21.61 -11.90 17.29
C MET A 428 -21.20 -12.92 18.36
N ALA A 429 -21.56 -12.68 19.63
CA ALA A 429 -21.19 -13.54 20.76
C ALA A 429 -21.94 -14.89 20.81
N GLY A 430 -22.83 -15.17 19.87
CA GLY A 430 -23.54 -16.44 19.77
C GLY A 430 -22.63 -17.63 19.44
N GLU A 431 -23.20 -18.83 19.56
CA GLU A 431 -22.51 -20.08 19.22
C GLU A 431 -22.49 -20.29 17.70
N TYR A 432 -21.43 -19.78 17.08
CA TYR A 432 -21.13 -19.95 15.66
C TYR A 432 -19.80 -20.66 15.47
N ASP A 433 -19.74 -21.53 14.46
CA ASP A 433 -18.51 -22.18 14.01
C ASP A 433 -17.60 -21.14 13.33
N TYR A 434 -18.20 -20.28 12.49
CA TYR A 434 -17.49 -19.26 11.71
C TYR A 434 -18.28 -17.95 11.61
N ILE A 435 -17.55 -16.86 11.41
CA ILE A 435 -18.09 -15.55 11.05
C ILE A 435 -17.68 -15.27 9.60
N ILE A 436 -18.64 -15.38 8.69
CA ILE A 436 -18.41 -15.22 7.26
C ILE A 436 -18.62 -13.77 6.87
N THR A 437 -17.73 -13.23 6.05
CA THR A 437 -17.95 -11.95 5.37
C THR A 437 -17.56 -12.02 3.91
N LEU A 438 -18.33 -11.34 3.07
CA LEU A 438 -18.08 -11.21 1.63
C LEU A 438 -17.25 -9.97 1.31
N CYS A 439 -16.79 -9.24 2.32
CA CYS A 439 -15.97 -8.06 2.14
C CYS A 439 -14.54 -8.34 2.61
N ALA A 440 -13.61 -8.48 1.67
CA ALA A 440 -12.19 -8.64 1.97
C ALA A 440 -11.65 -7.60 2.98
N SER A 441 -12.07 -6.34 2.84
CA SER A 441 -11.68 -5.27 3.78
C SER A 441 -12.27 -5.44 5.17
N CYS A 442 -13.50 -5.96 5.28
CA CYS A 442 -14.06 -6.31 6.58
C CYS A 442 -13.30 -7.50 7.16
N ALA A 443 -13.08 -8.57 6.38
CA ALA A 443 -12.38 -9.77 6.83
C ALA A 443 -11.01 -9.44 7.45
N SER A 444 -10.13 -8.74 6.71
CA SER A 444 -8.81 -8.33 7.21
C SER A 444 -8.91 -7.42 8.43
N HIS A 445 -9.87 -6.50 8.45
CA HIS A 445 -10.02 -5.58 9.57
C HIS A 445 -10.49 -6.28 10.85
N LEU A 446 -11.54 -7.09 10.75
CA LEU A 446 -12.11 -7.89 11.82
C LEU A 446 -11.08 -8.89 12.37
N LYS A 447 -10.35 -9.59 11.51
CA LYS A 447 -9.39 -10.63 11.92
C LYS A 447 -8.09 -10.07 12.50
N HIS A 448 -7.50 -9.05 11.87
CA HIS A 448 -6.13 -8.62 12.20
C HIS A 448 -6.04 -7.29 12.94
N ASN A 449 -7.08 -6.44 12.88
CA ASN A 449 -7.03 -5.15 13.57
C ASN A 449 -7.89 -5.12 14.83
N TYR A 450 -8.92 -5.95 15.00
CA TYR A 450 -9.67 -5.98 16.27
C TYR A 450 -8.80 -6.41 17.45
N PRO A 451 -8.04 -7.51 17.39
CA PRO A 451 -7.10 -7.87 18.46
C PRO A 451 -6.10 -6.75 18.73
N PHE A 452 -5.54 -6.15 17.68
CA PHE A 452 -4.61 -5.02 17.83
C PHE A 452 -5.23 -3.80 18.52
N LEU A 453 -6.47 -3.44 18.18
CA LEU A 453 -7.16 -2.27 18.74
C LEU A 453 -7.56 -2.46 20.21
N LEU A 454 -7.89 -3.70 20.59
CA LEU A 454 -8.38 -4.04 21.93
C LEU A 454 -7.26 -4.57 22.84
N GLY A 455 -6.07 -4.83 22.28
CA GLY A 455 -4.96 -5.50 22.93
C GLY A 455 -4.95 -6.99 22.60
N GLU A 456 -3.75 -7.53 22.31
CA GLU A 456 -3.57 -8.94 21.90
C GLU A 456 -4.04 -9.94 22.98
N ASP A 457 -4.10 -9.52 24.25
CA ASP A 457 -4.59 -10.31 25.39
C ASP A 457 -6.12 -10.28 25.55
N HIS A 458 -6.85 -9.52 24.71
CA HIS A 458 -8.31 -9.42 24.79
C HIS A 458 -8.98 -10.69 24.24
N ALA A 459 -9.24 -11.67 25.12
CA ALA A 459 -9.74 -13.01 24.78
C ALA A 459 -10.91 -13.00 23.77
N GLN A 460 -11.96 -12.24 24.03
CA GLN A 460 -13.13 -12.19 23.13
C GLN A 460 -12.80 -11.65 21.72
N ALA A 461 -11.79 -10.79 21.59
CA ALA A 461 -11.39 -10.25 20.30
C ALA A 461 -10.63 -11.29 19.50
N LYS A 462 -9.80 -12.09 20.18
CA LYS A 462 -9.10 -13.23 19.59
C LYS A 462 -10.07 -14.33 19.18
N ASP A 463 -10.97 -14.74 20.06
CA ASP A 463 -11.99 -15.75 19.77
C ASP A 463 -12.88 -15.33 18.59
N PHE A 464 -13.26 -14.05 18.53
CA PHE A 464 -13.97 -13.48 17.39
C PHE A 464 -13.12 -13.54 16.12
N ALA A 465 -11.87 -13.06 16.17
CA ALA A 465 -10.97 -13.02 15.02
C ALA A 465 -10.63 -14.40 14.44
N ASP A 466 -10.48 -15.41 15.30
CA ASP A 466 -10.19 -16.79 14.90
C ASP A 466 -11.33 -17.38 14.06
N LYS A 467 -12.58 -17.02 14.37
CA LYS A 467 -13.78 -17.42 13.61
C LYS A 467 -13.98 -16.66 12.30
N VAL A 468 -13.36 -15.47 12.13
CA VAL A 468 -13.55 -14.66 10.92
C VAL A 468 -12.88 -15.32 9.72
N ILE A 469 -13.67 -15.54 8.66
CA ILE A 469 -13.22 -16.16 7.42
C ILE A 469 -13.88 -15.47 6.19
N PRO A 470 -13.11 -15.20 5.11
CA PRO A 470 -13.69 -14.71 3.85
C PRO A 470 -14.56 -15.77 3.20
N PHE A 471 -15.54 -15.32 2.40
CA PHE A 471 -16.51 -16.20 1.76
C PHE A 471 -15.87 -17.27 0.87
N SER A 472 -14.90 -16.91 0.01
CA SER A 472 -14.27 -17.91 -0.86
C SER A 472 -13.46 -18.95 -0.08
N ALA A 473 -12.71 -18.50 0.93
CA ALA A 473 -11.92 -19.39 1.78
C ALA A 473 -12.82 -20.34 2.56
N PHE A 474 -13.96 -19.88 3.08
CA PHE A 474 -14.91 -20.75 3.77
C PHE A 474 -15.46 -21.84 2.84
N LEU A 475 -15.88 -21.48 1.62
CA LEU A 475 -16.42 -22.47 0.67
C LEU A 475 -15.38 -23.51 0.25
N VAL A 476 -14.14 -23.09 0.02
CA VAL A 476 -13.08 -23.99 -0.44
C VAL A 476 -12.48 -24.79 0.71
N ASP A 477 -12.01 -24.11 1.75
CA ASP A 477 -11.15 -24.70 2.78
C ASP A 477 -11.94 -25.38 3.90
N VAL A 478 -13.19 -24.97 4.14
CA VAL A 478 -14.05 -25.51 5.22
C VAL A 478 -15.17 -26.40 4.67
N VAL A 479 -15.95 -25.88 3.71
CA VAL A 479 -17.08 -26.62 3.14
C VAL A 479 -16.60 -27.71 2.18
N GLY A 480 -15.53 -27.46 1.42
CA GLY A 480 -15.04 -28.38 0.39
C GLY A 480 -16.03 -28.51 -0.77
N VAL A 481 -16.52 -27.36 -1.27
CA VAL A 481 -17.48 -27.29 -2.37
C VAL A 481 -16.98 -28.08 -3.60
N LYS A 482 -17.88 -28.78 -4.27
CA LYS A 482 -17.62 -29.59 -5.46
C LYS A 482 -18.35 -29.05 -6.68
N SER A 483 -17.86 -29.37 -7.88
CA SER A 483 -18.45 -28.91 -9.14
C SER A 483 -19.86 -29.46 -9.41
N GLU A 484 -20.26 -30.56 -8.74
CA GLU A 484 -21.55 -31.22 -8.98
C GLU A 484 -22.77 -30.33 -8.67
N VAL A 485 -22.61 -29.32 -7.82
CA VAL A 485 -23.66 -28.37 -7.42
C VAL A 485 -23.83 -27.20 -8.39
N PHE A 486 -22.89 -27.04 -9.35
CA PHE A 486 -22.90 -25.94 -10.31
C PHE A 486 -23.21 -26.43 -11.73
N GLU A 487 -24.06 -25.69 -12.43
CA GLU A 487 -24.16 -25.72 -13.88
C GLU A 487 -22.83 -25.27 -14.47
N GLN A 488 -22.27 -26.07 -15.38
CA GLN A 488 -20.98 -25.75 -15.98
C GLN A 488 -21.16 -24.67 -17.04
N THR A 489 -20.47 -23.55 -16.89
CA THR A 489 -20.35 -22.52 -17.94
C THR A 489 -19.07 -22.72 -18.75
N GLN A 490 -18.93 -21.99 -19.85
CA GLN A 490 -17.66 -21.77 -20.57
C GLN A 490 -17.38 -20.26 -20.72
N THR A 491 -18.11 -19.42 -19.97
CA THR A 491 -17.90 -17.98 -19.96
C THR A 491 -16.46 -17.67 -19.57
N ARG A 492 -15.83 -16.77 -20.32
CA ARG A 492 -14.46 -16.35 -20.03
C ARG A 492 -14.46 -15.35 -18.88
N ALA A 493 -13.75 -15.66 -17.80
CA ALA A 493 -13.69 -14.84 -16.60
C ALA A 493 -12.26 -14.37 -16.30
N THR A 494 -12.13 -13.17 -15.77
CA THR A 494 -10.89 -12.70 -15.14
C THR A 494 -11.16 -12.27 -13.71
N LEU A 495 -10.13 -12.23 -12.88
CA LEU A 495 -10.25 -11.94 -11.46
C LEU A 495 -9.54 -10.62 -11.13
N HIS A 496 -10.17 -9.80 -10.31
CA HIS A 496 -9.47 -8.83 -9.48
C HIS A 496 -9.37 -9.40 -8.07
N ALA A 497 -8.16 -9.71 -7.64
CA ALA A 497 -7.90 -10.16 -6.28
C ALA A 497 -7.82 -8.93 -5.34
N PRO A 498 -8.83 -8.72 -4.45
CA PRO A 498 -8.83 -7.57 -3.57
C PRO A 498 -7.61 -7.58 -2.66
N CYS A 499 -7.01 -6.41 -2.43
CA CYS A 499 -5.76 -6.32 -1.68
C CYS A 499 -5.84 -6.89 -0.26
N HIS A 500 -6.93 -6.65 0.45
CA HIS A 500 -7.15 -7.19 1.80
C HIS A 500 -7.48 -8.69 1.79
N LEU A 501 -7.83 -9.28 0.64
CA LEU A 501 -8.05 -10.72 0.50
C LEU A 501 -6.71 -11.42 0.29
N CYS A 502 -6.01 -11.08 -0.80
CA CYS A 502 -4.79 -11.77 -1.20
C CYS A 502 -3.58 -11.45 -0.31
N ARG A 503 -3.50 -10.24 0.24
CA ARG A 503 -2.37 -9.84 1.13
C ARG A 503 -2.77 -9.79 2.60
N GLY A 504 -4.00 -9.33 2.88
CA GLY A 504 -4.49 -9.20 4.25
C GLY A 504 -4.87 -10.54 4.86
N MET A 505 -5.61 -11.38 4.11
CA MET A 505 -6.10 -12.68 4.59
C MET A 505 -5.31 -13.87 4.03
N ASN A 506 -4.33 -13.63 3.15
CA ASN A 506 -3.59 -14.66 2.44
C ASN A 506 -4.49 -15.64 1.64
N VAL A 507 -5.60 -15.12 1.09
CA VAL A 507 -6.55 -15.87 0.27
C VAL A 507 -6.32 -15.49 -1.19
N VAL A 508 -5.68 -16.39 -1.94
CA VAL A 508 -5.19 -16.14 -3.30
C VAL A 508 -5.81 -17.09 -4.30
N GLU A 509 -5.76 -18.39 -4.03
CA GLU A 509 -6.20 -19.42 -4.98
C GLU A 509 -7.69 -19.75 -4.86
N GLN A 510 -8.28 -19.58 -3.68
CA GLN A 510 -9.66 -19.99 -3.40
C GLN A 510 -10.69 -19.33 -4.34
N PRO A 511 -10.62 -18.01 -4.65
CA PRO A 511 -11.49 -17.42 -5.66
C PRO A 511 -11.33 -18.06 -7.05
N ARG A 512 -10.11 -18.40 -7.47
CA ARG A 512 -9.85 -19.05 -8.77
C ARG A 512 -10.37 -20.48 -8.80
N GLN A 513 -10.22 -21.22 -7.70
CA GLN A 513 -10.76 -22.57 -7.57
C GLN A 513 -12.29 -22.57 -7.70
N LEU A 514 -12.97 -21.61 -7.07
CA LEU A 514 -14.42 -21.46 -7.20
C LEU A 514 -14.87 -21.15 -8.63
N LEU A 515 -14.12 -20.30 -9.36
CA LEU A 515 -14.38 -20.08 -10.79
C LEU A 515 -14.20 -21.37 -11.60
N ALA A 516 -13.14 -22.14 -11.33
CA ALA A 516 -12.91 -23.42 -12.01
C ALA A 516 -14.02 -24.45 -11.72
N LEU A 517 -14.54 -24.50 -10.49
CA LEU A 517 -15.65 -25.41 -10.13
C LEU A 517 -16.96 -25.09 -10.85
N GLY A 518 -17.20 -23.80 -11.17
CA GLY A 518 -18.32 -23.36 -12.00
C GLY A 518 -18.12 -23.55 -13.51
N GLY A 519 -16.95 -24.01 -13.95
CA GLY A 519 -16.63 -24.22 -15.38
C GLY A 519 -16.05 -23.01 -16.12
N TYR A 520 -15.80 -21.88 -15.45
CA TYR A 520 -15.31 -20.67 -16.11
C TYR A 520 -13.94 -20.86 -16.79
N GLU A 521 -13.80 -20.30 -17.99
CA GLU A 521 -12.49 -20.17 -18.66
C GLU A 521 -11.71 -19.01 -18.04
N TYR A 522 -10.83 -19.31 -17.09
CA TYR A 522 -10.07 -18.28 -16.39
C TYR A 522 -8.94 -17.69 -17.24
N ALA A 523 -8.98 -16.38 -17.44
CA ALA A 523 -7.97 -15.58 -18.10
C ALA A 523 -7.30 -14.62 -17.09
N GLN A 524 -6.08 -14.92 -16.69
CA GLN A 524 -5.33 -14.12 -15.71
C GLN A 524 -4.95 -12.75 -16.29
N ALA A 525 -5.23 -11.69 -15.53
CA ALA A 525 -4.81 -10.33 -15.87
C ALA A 525 -3.41 -10.01 -15.28
N ASP A 526 -2.61 -9.20 -15.96
CA ASP A 526 -1.22 -8.88 -15.54
C ASP A 526 -1.20 -8.15 -14.18
N GLN A 527 -2.21 -7.33 -13.93
CA GLN A 527 -2.32 -6.55 -12.69
C GLN A 527 -3.40 -7.09 -11.75
N GLU A 528 -3.79 -8.37 -11.84
CA GLU A 528 -4.85 -9.00 -11.03
C GLU A 528 -4.83 -8.56 -9.55
N GLN A 529 -3.65 -8.62 -8.92
CA GLN A 529 -3.45 -8.31 -7.50
C GLN A 529 -3.15 -6.84 -7.20
N VAL A 530 -3.04 -5.97 -8.20
CA VAL A 530 -2.83 -4.52 -7.98
C VAL A 530 -4.14 -3.88 -7.51
N CYS A 531 -4.06 -2.94 -6.57
CA CYS A 531 -5.23 -2.25 -6.01
C CYS A 531 -6.13 -1.64 -7.10
N CYS A 532 -7.45 -1.70 -6.91
CA CYS A 532 -8.43 -1.06 -7.80
C CYS A 532 -8.53 0.47 -7.68
N GLY A 533 -7.86 1.09 -6.70
CA GLY A 533 -7.88 2.53 -6.49
C GLY A 533 -9.02 3.05 -5.61
N PHE A 534 -9.90 2.18 -5.06
CA PHE A 534 -11.02 2.61 -4.23
C PHE A 534 -10.59 3.22 -2.89
N GLY A 535 -9.94 2.42 -2.03
CA GLY A 535 -9.44 2.84 -0.71
C GLY A 535 -10.45 3.53 0.21
N GLY A 536 -11.76 3.32 0.01
CA GLY A 536 -12.82 4.00 0.75
C GLY A 536 -12.75 5.52 0.59
N THR A 537 -12.43 6.23 1.69
CA THR A 537 -12.28 7.69 1.71
C THR A 537 -11.14 8.18 0.81
N TYR A 538 -10.18 7.34 0.45
CA TYR A 538 -9.09 7.70 -0.45
C TYR A 538 -9.60 8.18 -1.81
N SER A 539 -10.47 7.40 -2.48
CA SER A 539 -11.01 7.80 -3.79
C SER A 539 -11.88 9.07 -3.75
N ALA A 540 -12.41 9.42 -2.57
CA ALA A 540 -13.10 10.68 -2.36
C ALA A 540 -12.12 11.85 -2.24
N LYS A 541 -10.99 11.67 -1.53
CA LYS A 541 -9.96 12.70 -1.34
C LYS A 541 -9.05 12.90 -2.56
N PHE A 542 -8.74 11.82 -3.27
CA PHE A 542 -7.80 11.79 -4.40
C PHE A 542 -8.44 11.20 -5.67
N PRO A 543 -9.51 11.81 -6.19
CA PRO A 543 -10.28 11.26 -7.31
C PRO A 543 -9.43 11.02 -8.56
N ALA A 544 -8.57 11.98 -8.94
CA ALA A 544 -7.74 11.86 -10.14
C ALA A 544 -6.76 10.67 -10.08
N VAL A 545 -6.12 10.45 -8.91
CA VAL A 545 -5.21 9.31 -8.74
C VAL A 545 -5.98 7.99 -8.73
N SER A 546 -7.13 7.95 -8.04
CA SER A 546 -8.04 6.79 -8.03
C SER A 546 -8.53 6.44 -9.43
N GLU A 547 -8.92 7.44 -10.22
CA GLU A 547 -9.35 7.26 -11.60
C GLU A 547 -8.25 6.62 -12.45
N GLN A 548 -7.03 7.13 -12.39
CA GLN A 548 -5.96 6.59 -13.22
C GLN A 548 -5.60 5.14 -12.83
N ILE A 549 -5.63 4.80 -11.54
CA ILE A 549 -5.46 3.41 -11.07
C ILE A 549 -6.59 2.51 -11.60
N LEU A 550 -7.84 3.00 -11.53
CA LEU A 550 -9.01 2.29 -12.07
C LEU A 550 -8.88 2.06 -13.59
N GLN A 551 -8.45 3.08 -14.35
CA GLN A 551 -8.31 2.96 -15.80
C GLN A 551 -7.29 1.88 -16.19
N HIS A 552 -6.15 1.83 -15.51
CA HIS A 552 -5.17 0.75 -15.69
C HIS A 552 -5.78 -0.62 -15.41
N LYS A 553 -6.59 -0.75 -14.35
CA LYS A 553 -7.24 -2.02 -14.00
C LYS A 553 -8.29 -2.46 -15.02
N LEU A 554 -9.10 -1.53 -15.54
CA LEU A 554 -10.10 -1.87 -16.56
C LEU A 554 -9.47 -2.21 -17.90
N THR A 555 -8.39 -1.52 -18.28
CA THR A 555 -7.65 -1.82 -19.50
C THR A 555 -6.98 -3.19 -19.41
N ASP A 556 -6.36 -3.49 -18.26
CA ASP A 556 -5.76 -4.79 -17.97
C ASP A 556 -6.80 -5.93 -18.07
N ALA A 557 -7.96 -5.75 -17.41
CA ALA A 557 -9.07 -6.71 -17.51
C ALA A 557 -9.57 -6.88 -18.95
N ALA A 558 -9.72 -5.79 -19.72
CA ALA A 558 -10.19 -5.87 -21.11
C ALA A 558 -9.26 -6.68 -22.02
N ARG A 559 -7.93 -6.61 -21.80
CA ARG A 559 -6.95 -7.39 -22.59
C ARG A 559 -7.11 -8.90 -22.42
N THR A 560 -7.67 -9.33 -21.29
CA THR A 560 -7.93 -10.75 -21.06
C THR A 560 -9.07 -11.29 -21.93
N GLN A 561 -9.85 -10.41 -22.59
CA GLN A 561 -11.05 -10.75 -23.35
C GLN A 561 -12.12 -11.50 -22.52
N ALA A 562 -12.06 -11.38 -21.20
CA ALA A 562 -13.09 -11.91 -20.32
C ALA A 562 -14.42 -11.18 -20.53
N GLU A 563 -15.51 -11.91 -20.42
CA GLU A 563 -16.88 -11.40 -20.41
C GLU A 563 -17.29 -10.93 -19.02
N VAL A 564 -16.65 -11.48 -17.98
CA VAL A 564 -16.88 -11.11 -16.58
C VAL A 564 -15.58 -10.87 -15.83
N LEU A 565 -15.50 -9.73 -15.13
CA LEU A 565 -14.49 -9.42 -14.13
C LEU A 565 -15.06 -9.71 -12.74
N VAL A 566 -14.50 -10.72 -12.08
CA VAL A 566 -14.94 -11.19 -10.78
C VAL A 566 -14.10 -10.56 -9.67
N THR A 567 -14.70 -10.28 -8.51
CA THR A 567 -13.98 -9.79 -7.32
C THR A 567 -14.72 -10.18 -6.03
N GLU A 568 -14.01 -10.31 -4.90
CA GLU A 568 -14.63 -10.58 -3.59
C GLU A 568 -14.45 -9.40 -2.63
N CYS A 569 -15.00 -8.24 -3.01
CA CYS A 569 -15.07 -7.09 -2.12
C CYS A 569 -16.07 -6.08 -2.67
N PRO A 570 -17.11 -5.69 -1.92
CA PRO A 570 -18.10 -4.73 -2.38
C PRO A 570 -17.52 -3.35 -2.67
N GLY A 571 -16.44 -2.95 -1.98
CA GLY A 571 -15.72 -1.72 -2.29
C GLY A 571 -14.99 -1.79 -3.64
N CYS A 572 -14.45 -2.96 -3.98
CA CYS A 572 -13.86 -3.19 -5.31
C CYS A 572 -14.95 -3.25 -6.39
N VAL A 573 -16.10 -3.88 -6.11
CA VAL A 573 -17.27 -3.84 -7.00
C VAL A 573 -17.68 -2.39 -7.27
N MET A 574 -17.85 -1.56 -6.24
CA MET A 574 -18.23 -0.15 -6.41
C MET A 574 -17.29 0.62 -7.35
N GLN A 575 -15.98 0.37 -7.23
CA GLN A 575 -14.96 1.02 -8.04
C GLN A 575 -14.91 0.47 -9.47
N LEU A 576 -14.86 -0.85 -9.62
CA LEU A 576 -14.67 -1.53 -10.89
C LEU A 576 -15.97 -1.56 -11.71
N ARG A 577 -17.10 -1.95 -11.11
CA ARG A 577 -18.43 -1.97 -11.77
C ARG A 577 -18.85 -0.56 -12.17
N GLY A 578 -18.65 0.41 -11.28
CA GLY A 578 -18.92 1.82 -11.56
C GLY A 578 -18.05 2.37 -12.69
N GLY A 579 -16.76 2.04 -12.70
CA GLY A 579 -15.82 2.42 -13.76
C GLY A 579 -16.11 1.75 -15.10
N ALA A 580 -16.33 0.43 -15.11
CA ALA A 580 -16.67 -0.35 -16.29
C ALA A 580 -17.93 0.21 -16.97
N LYS A 581 -18.97 0.51 -16.18
CA LYS A 581 -20.19 1.15 -16.68
C LYS A 581 -19.93 2.53 -17.28
N LYS A 582 -19.10 3.36 -16.63
CA LYS A 582 -18.76 4.69 -17.13
C LYS A 582 -17.98 4.63 -18.45
N ASN A 583 -17.05 3.68 -18.55
CA ASN A 583 -16.19 3.46 -19.70
C ASN A 583 -16.85 2.64 -20.82
N ARG A 584 -18.03 2.05 -20.57
CA ARG A 584 -18.65 1.06 -21.46
C ARG A 584 -17.70 -0.09 -21.78
N SER A 585 -17.04 -0.61 -20.75
CA SER A 585 -16.14 -1.76 -20.86
C SER A 585 -16.87 -2.98 -21.44
N PRO A 586 -16.17 -3.87 -22.17
CA PRO A 586 -16.78 -5.01 -22.87
C PRO A 586 -17.11 -6.20 -21.96
N PHE A 587 -17.13 -5.98 -20.63
CA PHE A 587 -17.33 -7.02 -19.63
C PHE A 587 -18.18 -6.50 -18.48
N GLU A 588 -18.89 -7.43 -17.83
CA GLU A 588 -19.61 -7.16 -16.59
C GLU A 588 -18.68 -7.31 -15.38
N VAL A 589 -19.03 -6.66 -14.27
CA VAL A 589 -18.27 -6.78 -13.02
C VAL A 589 -19.18 -7.38 -11.96
N GLN A 590 -18.81 -8.53 -11.42
CA GLN A 590 -19.62 -9.26 -10.45
C GLN A 590 -18.86 -9.61 -9.17
N HIS A 591 -19.58 -9.65 -8.06
CA HIS A 591 -19.08 -10.28 -6.85
C HIS A 591 -19.02 -11.80 -7.04
N ILE A 592 -18.03 -12.48 -6.48
CA ILE A 592 -17.91 -13.95 -6.62
C ILE A 592 -19.15 -14.72 -6.15
N ALA A 593 -19.88 -14.17 -5.17
CA ALA A 593 -21.13 -14.77 -4.72
C ALA A 593 -22.23 -14.73 -5.79
N GLU A 594 -22.33 -13.64 -6.57
CA GLU A 594 -23.29 -13.52 -7.68
C GLU A 594 -22.98 -14.57 -8.75
N VAL A 595 -21.71 -14.61 -9.18
CA VAL A 595 -21.17 -15.57 -10.16
C VAL A 595 -21.51 -17.02 -9.78
N LEU A 596 -21.32 -17.41 -8.51
CA LEU A 596 -21.60 -18.77 -8.06
C LEU A 596 -23.10 -19.06 -7.95
N ALA A 597 -23.91 -18.07 -7.56
CA ALA A 597 -25.35 -18.25 -7.42
C ALA A 597 -26.07 -18.33 -8.77
N ASP A 598 -25.58 -17.62 -9.79
CA ASP A 598 -26.14 -17.62 -11.15
C ASP A 598 -26.03 -19.00 -11.82
N HIS A 599 -25.08 -19.84 -11.37
CA HIS A 599 -24.84 -21.19 -11.88
C HIS A 599 -25.13 -22.28 -10.86
N LEU A 600 -25.85 -22.01 -9.78
CA LEU A 600 -26.25 -23.03 -8.82
C LEU A 600 -27.41 -23.87 -9.37
N LYS A 601 -27.33 -25.21 -9.29
CA LYS A 601 -28.35 -26.15 -9.80
C LYS A 601 -29.68 -26.15 -9.04
#